data_AF-A0AAN6XJB8-F1
#
_entry.id   AF-A0AAN6XJB8-F1
#
_cell.length_a   1.000
_cell.length_b   1.000
_cell.length_c   1.000
_cell.angle_alpha   90.00
_cell.angle_beta   90.00
_cell.angle_gamma   90.00
#
_symmetry.space_group_name_H-M   'P 1'
#
loop_
_entity.id
_entity.type
_entity.pdbx_description
1 polymer ?
#
loop_
_entity_poly.entity_id
_entity_poly.type
_entity_poly.pdbx_seq_one_letter_code
_entity_poly.pdbx_strand_id
1 'polypeptide(L)'
;MRWCHLWASLALVATQVKAKAVFAHFMVGNTKDYSETDWQNDMRLAQEAHIDGFTLNIANEASTVRPLLDKAFWVANNLGFKLFFLYDYAGRGPFDKQTVIDLCNDYCNNGAYYRTGGKPLLTTFEGPNWAAWPWGDQDMNTYVDALYKLFLDGKPYMMPASLWFYINLPGYDKN
;
A
#
# COMPACT_ATOMS: atom_id res chain seq x y z
N MET A 1 53.49 -30.84 -25.25
CA MET A 1 52.80 -29.70 -24.61
C MET A 1 51.75 -29.16 -25.55
N ARG A 2 50.46 -29.32 -25.21
CA ARG A 2 49.36 -28.43 -25.61
C ARG A 2 48.10 -28.89 -24.87
N TRP A 3 47.87 -28.26 -23.72
CA TRP A 3 46.61 -28.37 -22.98
C TRP A 3 45.52 -27.63 -23.75
N CYS A 4 44.42 -28.31 -24.08
CA CYS A 4 43.16 -27.67 -24.47
C CYS A 4 42.29 -27.60 -23.22
N HIS A 5 42.08 -26.40 -22.70
CA HIS A 5 41.22 -26.15 -21.56
C HIS A 5 39.74 -26.22 -21.98
N LEU A 6 38.99 -27.12 -21.35
CA LEU A 6 37.53 -27.16 -21.32
C LEU A 6 37.01 -25.89 -20.63
N TRP A 7 36.16 -25.12 -21.30
CA TRP A 7 35.32 -24.10 -20.65
C TRP A 7 33.93 -24.70 -20.47
N ALA A 8 33.59 -25.06 -19.23
CA ALA A 8 32.23 -25.43 -18.86
C ALA A 8 31.49 -24.16 -18.42
N SER A 9 30.59 -23.67 -19.27
CA SER A 9 29.70 -22.55 -18.97
C SER A 9 28.60 -23.03 -18.01
N LEU A 10 28.67 -22.62 -16.74
CA LEU A 10 27.58 -22.85 -15.78
C LEU A 10 26.48 -21.82 -16.04
N ALA A 11 25.40 -22.23 -16.71
CA ALA A 11 24.21 -21.39 -16.86
C ALA A 11 23.44 -21.35 -15.53
N LEU A 12 23.61 -20.26 -14.77
CA LEU A 12 22.77 -19.96 -13.62
C LEU A 12 21.35 -19.63 -14.12
N VAL A 13 20.41 -20.56 -13.96
CA VAL A 13 18.99 -20.27 -14.12
C VAL A 13 18.58 -19.45 -12.90
N ALA A 14 18.52 -18.12 -13.06
CA ALA A 14 17.97 -17.25 -12.02
C ALA A 14 16.45 -17.47 -11.94
N THR A 15 16.00 -18.20 -10.92
CA THR A 15 14.59 -18.25 -10.54
C THR A 15 14.16 -16.87 -10.08
N GLN A 16 13.29 -16.21 -10.84
CA GLN A 16 12.66 -14.95 -10.43
C GLN A 16 11.63 -15.24 -9.33
N VAL A 17 12.03 -15.05 -8.06
CA VAL A 17 11.09 -15.03 -6.95
C VAL A 17 10.26 -13.74 -7.05
N LYS A 18 8.96 -13.87 -7.30
CA LYS A 18 8.04 -12.74 -7.37
C LYS A 18 7.58 -12.40 -5.95
N ALA A 19 8.41 -11.65 -5.21
CA ALA A 19 8.06 -11.21 -3.86
C ALA A 19 6.73 -10.42 -3.88
N LYS A 20 5.78 -10.82 -3.04
CA LYS A 20 4.54 -10.07 -2.81
C LYS A 20 4.77 -9.04 -1.71
N ALA A 21 4.26 -7.82 -1.94
CA ALA A 21 4.32 -6.75 -0.96
C ALA A 21 3.19 -6.91 0.07
N VAL A 22 3.53 -6.70 1.33
CA VAL A 22 2.66 -6.84 2.50
C VAL A 22 2.53 -5.50 3.20
N PHE A 23 1.30 -5.08 3.50
CA PHE A 23 1.03 -3.79 4.11
C PHE A 23 0.12 -3.92 5.33
N ALA A 24 0.35 -3.09 6.34
CA ALA A 24 -0.52 -2.99 7.50
C ALA A 24 -1.48 -1.79 7.39
N HIS A 25 -2.69 -1.93 7.91
CA HIS A 25 -3.60 -0.81 8.13
C HIS A 25 -3.04 0.10 9.24
N PHE A 26 -2.94 1.40 8.98
CA PHE A 26 -2.39 2.36 9.95
C PHE A 26 -3.25 3.62 10.07
N MET A 27 -3.81 3.85 11.25
CA MET A 27 -4.73 4.96 11.54
C MET A 27 -3.99 6.28 11.76
N VAL A 28 -3.88 7.12 10.74
CA VAL A 28 -3.15 8.41 10.83
C VAL A 28 -3.81 9.35 11.83
N GLY A 29 -5.14 9.33 11.95
CA GLY A 29 -5.85 10.17 12.92
C GLY A 29 -5.43 9.94 14.38
N ASN A 30 -4.87 8.76 14.69
CA ASN A 30 -4.46 8.40 16.05
C ASN A 30 -3.02 8.84 16.37
N THR A 31 -2.29 9.41 15.41
CA THR A 31 -0.87 9.78 15.59
C THR A 31 -0.67 11.27 15.83
N LYS A 32 -1.68 11.98 16.35
CA LYS A 32 -1.61 13.42 16.60
C LYS A 32 -0.36 13.81 17.41
N ASP A 33 -0.05 13.02 18.44
CA ASP A 33 1.05 13.28 19.36
C ASP A 33 2.32 12.46 19.06
N TYR A 34 2.34 11.72 17.94
CA TYR A 34 3.55 10.98 17.53
C TYR A 34 4.70 11.93 17.23
N SER A 35 5.85 11.64 17.81
CA SER A 35 7.14 12.16 17.38
C SER A 35 7.65 11.45 16.13
N GLU A 36 8.73 11.97 15.52
CA GLU A 36 9.43 11.25 14.45
C GLU A 36 9.99 9.90 14.94
N THR A 37 10.42 9.83 16.19
CA THR A 37 10.92 8.61 16.83
C THR A 37 9.84 7.55 16.94
N ASP A 38 8.61 7.93 17.28
CA ASP A 38 7.48 6.98 17.37
C ASP A 38 7.19 6.37 16.00
N TRP A 39 7.10 7.19 14.95
CA TRP A 39 6.98 6.72 13.57
C TRP A 39 8.16 5.83 13.16
N GLN A 40 9.39 6.21 13.52
CA GLN A 40 10.59 5.46 13.18
C GLN A 40 10.60 4.07 13.84
N ASN A 41 10.17 3.99 15.10
CA ASN A 41 10.08 2.75 15.85
C ASN A 41 9.02 1.81 15.24
N ASP A 42 7.80 2.31 14.99
CA ASP A 42 6.72 1.50 14.42
C ASP A 42 7.07 0.99 13.01
N MET A 43 7.68 1.82 12.16
CA MET A 43 8.13 1.39 10.83
C MET A 43 9.26 0.36 10.90
N ARG A 44 10.19 0.48 11.85
CA ARG A 44 11.25 -0.53 12.06
C ARG A 44 10.67 -1.86 12.55
N LEU A 45 9.77 -1.82 13.53
CA LEU A 45 9.08 -3.02 14.02
C LEU A 45 8.29 -3.69 12.90
N ALA A 46 7.65 -2.90 12.03
CA ALA A 46 6.99 -3.42 10.85
C ALA A 46 7.98 -4.10 9.90
N GLN A 47 9.12 -3.49 9.59
CA GLN A 47 10.18 -4.10 8.76
C GLN A 47 10.75 -5.39 9.39
N GLU A 48 10.93 -5.43 10.71
CA GLU A 48 11.36 -6.62 11.46
C GLU A 48 10.32 -7.75 11.38
N ALA A 49 9.02 -7.40 11.36
CA ALA A 49 7.93 -8.31 11.05
C ALA A 49 7.74 -8.53 9.53
N HIS A 50 8.70 -8.09 8.73
CA HIS A 50 8.72 -8.16 7.27
C HIS A 50 7.54 -7.46 6.57
N ILE A 51 6.82 -6.55 7.22
CA ILE A 51 5.80 -5.72 6.59
C ILE A 51 6.54 -4.67 5.73
N ASP A 52 6.16 -4.55 4.45
CA ASP A 52 6.84 -3.69 3.47
C ASP A 52 6.39 -2.23 3.55
N GLY A 53 5.22 -1.99 4.15
CA GLY A 53 4.68 -0.65 4.25
C GLY A 53 3.40 -0.51 5.07
N PHE A 54 2.93 0.72 5.19
CA PHE A 54 1.62 1.04 5.76
C PHE A 54 0.65 1.56 4.72
N THR A 55 -0.59 1.12 4.85
CA THR A 55 -1.77 1.73 4.22
C THR A 55 -2.30 2.78 5.18
N LEU A 56 -2.21 4.05 4.79
CA LEU A 56 -2.49 5.19 5.65
C LEU A 56 -3.98 5.50 5.64
N ASN A 57 -4.70 5.06 6.66
CA ASN A 57 -6.08 5.44 6.87
C ASN A 57 -6.15 6.92 7.25
N ILE A 58 -6.77 7.70 6.37
CA ILE A 58 -6.92 9.15 6.52
C ILE A 58 -8.39 9.56 6.49
N ALA A 59 -8.80 10.35 7.48
CA ALA A 59 -10.10 11.00 7.50
C ALA A 59 -10.13 12.23 6.57
N ASN A 60 -11.32 12.61 6.11
CA ASN A 60 -11.54 13.81 5.29
C ASN A 60 -11.39 15.11 6.13
N GLU A 61 -10.16 15.44 6.52
CA GLU A 61 -9.82 16.63 7.30
C GLU A 61 -8.37 17.07 7.00
N ALA A 62 -8.16 17.61 5.80
CA ALA A 62 -6.81 17.84 5.27
C ALA A 62 -5.91 18.69 6.17
N SER A 63 -6.44 19.73 6.83
CA SER A 63 -5.65 20.61 7.72
C SER A 63 -5.05 19.88 8.92
N THR A 64 -5.73 18.85 9.42
CA THR A 64 -5.28 18.06 10.57
C THR A 64 -4.39 16.91 10.12
N VAL A 65 -4.68 16.31 8.97
CA VAL A 65 -3.98 15.12 8.47
C VAL A 65 -2.63 15.46 7.84
N ARG A 66 -2.51 16.57 7.08
CA ARG A 66 -1.29 16.91 6.33
C ARG A 66 -0.02 16.97 7.17
N PRO A 67 0.01 17.65 8.34
CA PRO A 67 1.22 17.66 9.18
C PRO A 67 1.63 16.26 9.66
N LEU A 68 0.68 15.36 9.86
CA LEU A 68 0.94 13.97 10.25
C LEU A 68 1.53 13.17 9.07
N LEU A 69 1.01 13.40 7.87
CA LEU A 69 1.53 12.81 6.63
C LEU A 69 2.95 13.28 6.33
N ASP A 70 3.24 14.58 6.47
CA ASP A 70 4.58 15.13 6.21
C ASP A 70 5.63 14.41 7.06
N LYS A 71 5.34 14.22 8.35
CA LYS A 71 6.19 13.49 9.28
C LYS A 71 6.34 12.01 8.88
N ALA A 72 5.23 11.33 8.59
CA ALA A 72 5.25 9.93 8.20
C ALA A 72 6.08 9.69 6.92
N PHE A 73 5.87 10.51 5.88
CA PHE A 73 6.61 10.42 4.62
C PHE A 73 8.09 10.76 4.80
N TRP A 74 8.44 11.72 5.66
CA TRP A 74 9.84 12.01 5.96
C TRP A 74 10.55 10.80 6.58
N VAL A 75 9.96 10.20 7.62
CA VAL A 75 10.52 9.00 8.27
C VAL A 75 10.60 7.82 7.30
N ALA A 76 9.53 7.58 6.52
CA ALA A 76 9.50 6.47 5.56
C ALA A 76 10.58 6.57 4.48
N ASN A 77 10.86 7.78 3.97
CA ASN A 77 11.97 7.96 3.02
C ASN A 77 13.32 7.58 3.65
N ASN A 78 13.56 7.98 4.90
CA ASN A 78 14.81 7.68 5.60
C ASN A 78 15.00 6.18 5.89
N LEU A 79 13.90 5.43 6.01
CA LEU A 79 13.93 3.99 6.27
C LEU A 79 13.76 3.12 5.00
N GLY A 80 13.49 3.74 3.85
CA GLY A 80 13.09 3.02 2.64
C GLY A 80 11.73 2.31 2.76
N PHE A 81 10.92 2.66 3.76
CA PHE A 81 9.61 2.09 4.03
C PHE A 81 8.55 2.63 3.05
N LYS A 82 7.50 1.85 2.78
CA LYS A 82 6.48 2.23 1.79
C LYS A 82 5.17 2.69 2.44
N LEU A 83 4.56 3.71 1.86
CA LEU A 83 3.29 4.29 2.30
C LEU A 83 2.37 4.47 1.09
N PHE A 84 1.06 4.31 1.28
CA PHE A 84 0.07 4.78 0.30
C PHE A 84 -1.27 5.07 0.98
N PHE A 85 -2.15 5.79 0.28
CA PHE A 85 -3.39 6.27 0.89
C PHE A 85 -4.50 5.23 0.93
N LEU A 86 -5.12 5.17 2.09
CA LEU A 86 -6.39 4.54 2.37
C LEU A 86 -7.37 5.65 2.78
N TYR A 87 -8.14 6.17 1.83
CA TYR A 87 -9.11 7.23 2.10
C TYR A 87 -10.30 6.67 2.88
N ASP A 88 -10.52 7.16 4.09
CA ASP A 88 -11.63 6.71 4.96
C ASP A 88 -12.90 7.50 4.67
N TYR A 89 -13.81 6.86 3.92
CA TYR A 89 -15.08 7.45 3.52
C TYR A 89 -16.15 7.35 4.62
N ALA A 90 -15.91 6.57 5.68
CA ALA A 90 -16.82 6.40 6.81
C ALA A 90 -16.48 7.32 7.98
N GLY A 91 -15.21 7.63 8.20
CA GLY A 91 -14.75 8.37 9.37
C GLY A 91 -15.25 9.81 9.44
N ARG A 92 -15.15 10.58 8.34
CA ARG A 92 -15.63 11.97 8.25
C ARG A 92 -16.42 12.27 6.97
N GLY A 93 -17.04 11.23 6.42
CA GLY A 93 -17.78 11.30 5.17
C GLY A 93 -16.88 11.20 3.93
N PRO A 94 -17.51 11.12 2.74
CA PRO A 94 -16.80 10.85 1.51
C PRO A 94 -15.84 11.98 1.14
N PHE A 95 -14.72 11.63 0.52
CA PHE A 95 -13.82 12.60 -0.09
C PHE A 95 -14.40 13.07 -1.42
N ASP A 96 -14.37 14.37 -1.66
CA ASP A 96 -14.60 14.87 -3.01
C ASP A 96 -13.40 14.56 -3.92
N LYS A 97 -13.66 14.53 -5.23
CA LYS A 97 -12.64 14.21 -6.24
C LYS A 97 -11.44 15.15 -6.18
N GLN A 98 -11.64 16.43 -5.93
CA GLN A 98 -10.57 17.41 -5.95
C GLN A 98 -9.65 17.22 -4.75
N THR A 99 -10.20 16.96 -3.57
CA THR A 99 -9.41 16.66 -2.37
C THR A 99 -8.52 15.42 -2.55
N VAL A 100 -9.04 14.36 -3.20
CA VAL A 100 -8.24 13.17 -3.56
C VAL A 100 -7.08 13.54 -4.49
N ILE A 101 -7.35 14.35 -5.52
CA ILE A 101 -6.36 14.82 -6.49
C ILE A 101 -5.28 15.66 -5.79
N ASP A 102 -5.68 16.61 -4.95
CA ASP A 102 -4.76 17.52 -4.27
C ASP A 102 -3.81 16.74 -3.34
N LEU A 103 -4.35 15.85 -2.51
CA LEU A 103 -3.53 14.97 -1.67
C LEU A 103 -2.57 14.12 -2.52
N CYS A 104 -3.01 13.61 -3.68
CA CYS A 104 -2.11 12.86 -4.54
C CYS A 104 -1.03 13.73 -5.18
N ASN A 105 -1.35 14.95 -5.59
CA ASN A 105 -0.34 15.88 -6.11
C ASN A 105 0.76 16.18 -5.08
N ASP A 106 0.38 16.28 -3.81
CA ASP A 106 1.31 16.58 -2.72
C ASP A 106 2.21 15.38 -2.36
N TYR A 107 1.67 14.16 -2.35
CA TYR A 107 2.38 13.00 -1.78
C TYR A 107 2.65 11.85 -2.76
N CYS A 108 1.86 11.65 -3.82
CA CYS A 108 2.01 10.50 -4.72
C CYS A 108 3.34 10.48 -5.47
N ASN A 109 4.00 11.64 -5.63
CA ASN A 109 5.32 11.74 -6.25
C ASN A 109 6.47 11.45 -5.27
N ASN A 110 6.20 11.31 -3.97
CA ASN A 110 7.19 11.00 -2.96
C ASN A 110 7.87 9.62 -3.22
N GLY A 111 9.15 9.49 -2.87
CA GLY A 111 9.93 8.24 -3.05
C GLY A 111 9.46 7.07 -2.17
N ALA A 112 8.89 7.38 -1.02
CA ALA A 112 8.25 6.41 -0.13
C ALA A 112 6.83 6.02 -0.58
N TYR A 113 6.23 6.72 -1.55
CA TYR A 113 4.89 6.38 -2.03
C TYR A 113 4.90 5.05 -2.82
N TYR A 114 4.08 4.08 -2.40
CA TYR A 114 4.01 2.78 -3.06
C TYR A 114 3.34 2.88 -4.43
N ARG A 115 3.91 2.19 -5.41
CA ARG A 115 3.47 2.22 -6.81
C ARG A 115 3.32 0.80 -7.36
N THR A 116 2.33 0.63 -8.23
CA THR A 116 2.12 -0.62 -8.97
C THR A 116 2.07 -0.31 -10.46
N GLY A 117 2.91 -0.97 -11.25
CA GLY A 117 3.02 -0.67 -12.69
C GLY A 117 3.42 0.78 -12.98
N GLY A 118 4.24 1.38 -12.11
CA GLY A 118 4.69 2.78 -12.22
C GLY A 118 3.67 3.83 -11.79
N LYS A 119 2.46 3.44 -11.39
CA LYS A 119 1.38 4.35 -10.98
C LYS A 119 1.20 4.33 -9.46
N PRO A 120 0.89 5.48 -8.81
CA PRO A 120 0.57 5.50 -7.39
C PRO A 120 -0.63 4.61 -7.09
N LEU A 121 -0.53 3.80 -6.05
CA LEU A 121 -1.64 3.01 -5.56
C LEU A 121 -2.54 3.88 -4.68
N LEU A 122 -3.83 3.98 -5.03
CA LEU A 122 -4.84 4.67 -4.23
C LEU A 122 -5.90 3.65 -3.79
N THR A 123 -6.33 3.71 -2.53
CA THR A 123 -7.33 2.80 -1.97
C THR A 123 -8.33 3.50 -1.07
N THR A 124 -9.50 2.89 -0.86
CA THR A 124 -10.56 3.43 0.02
C THR A 124 -10.94 2.46 1.12
N PHE A 125 -11.20 2.99 2.32
CA PHE A 125 -11.89 2.30 3.40
C PHE A 125 -13.37 2.69 3.38
N GLU A 126 -14.24 1.68 3.38
CA GLU A 126 -15.70 1.85 3.21
C GLU A 126 -16.06 2.77 2.03
N GLY A 127 -15.50 2.47 0.85
CA GLY A 127 -15.83 3.18 -0.40
C GLY A 127 -17.32 3.08 -0.80
N PRO A 128 -17.69 3.27 -2.07
CA PRO A 128 -19.10 3.45 -2.45
C PRO A 128 -20.00 2.21 -2.27
N ASN A 129 -19.45 1.02 -1.98
CA ASN A 129 -20.24 -0.20 -1.83
C ASN A 129 -19.51 -1.30 -1.02
N TRP A 130 -20.28 -2.07 -0.25
CA TRP A 130 -19.87 -3.31 0.42
C TRP A 130 -19.49 -4.44 -0.55
N ALA A 131 -19.80 -4.32 -1.84
CA ALA A 131 -19.53 -5.34 -2.86
C ALA A 131 -18.03 -5.68 -3.06
N ALA A 132 -17.14 -4.91 -2.45
CA ALA A 132 -15.72 -5.22 -2.33
C ALA A 132 -15.42 -6.33 -1.32
N TRP A 133 -16.40 -6.73 -0.51
CA TRP A 133 -16.24 -7.58 0.68
C TRP A 133 -17.08 -8.85 0.60
N PRO A 134 -16.58 -9.96 1.17
CA PRO A 134 -17.35 -11.18 1.28
C PRO A 134 -18.54 -10.97 2.21
N TRP A 135 -19.66 -11.58 1.86
CA TRP A 135 -20.81 -11.66 2.74
C TRP A 135 -20.64 -12.86 3.67
N GLY A 136 -20.15 -12.62 4.87
CA GLY A 136 -19.88 -13.68 5.85
C GLY A 136 -18.73 -14.58 5.42
N ASP A 137 -18.99 -15.88 5.30
CA ASP A 137 -18.04 -16.93 4.91
C ASP A 137 -17.98 -17.19 3.39
N GLN A 138 -18.68 -16.37 2.59
CA GLN A 138 -18.72 -16.54 1.14
C GLN A 138 -17.40 -16.13 0.48
N ASP A 139 -16.89 -16.97 -0.42
CA ASP A 139 -15.73 -16.63 -1.22
C ASP A 139 -15.99 -15.42 -2.12
N MET A 140 -15.01 -14.51 -2.16
CA MET A 140 -15.03 -13.37 -3.07
C MET A 140 -14.83 -13.80 -4.52
N ASN A 141 -15.47 -13.07 -5.43
CA ASN A 141 -15.24 -13.21 -6.88
C ASN A 141 -14.92 -11.84 -7.50
N THR A 142 -14.38 -11.86 -8.73
CA THR A 142 -13.96 -10.64 -9.44
C THR A 142 -15.05 -10.05 -10.34
N TYR A 143 -16.30 -10.52 -10.25
CA TYR A 143 -17.36 -10.12 -11.19
C TYR A 143 -17.67 -8.62 -11.07
N VAL A 144 -17.86 -8.13 -9.85
CA VAL A 144 -18.13 -6.70 -9.59
C VAL A 144 -16.94 -5.84 -10.01
N ASP A 145 -15.71 -6.28 -9.72
CA ASP A 145 -14.50 -5.59 -10.16
C ASP A 145 -14.39 -5.52 -11.69
N ALA A 146 -14.71 -6.60 -12.40
CA ALA A 146 -14.64 -6.66 -13.85
C ALA A 146 -15.68 -5.73 -14.50
N LEU A 147 -16.91 -5.73 -13.99
CA LEU A 147 -17.96 -4.79 -14.44
C LEU A 147 -17.59 -3.34 -14.14
N TYR A 148 -17.01 -3.06 -12.98
CA TYR A 148 -16.60 -1.71 -12.62
C TYR A 148 -15.46 -1.22 -13.53
N LYS A 149 -14.47 -2.08 -13.83
CA LYS A 149 -13.39 -1.78 -14.79
C LYS A 149 -13.93 -1.50 -16.20
N LEU A 150 -14.96 -2.22 -16.65
CA LEU A 150 -15.64 -1.94 -17.92
C LEU A 150 -16.32 -0.56 -17.88
N PHE A 151 -17.03 -0.24 -16.80
CA PHE A 151 -17.71 1.06 -16.65
C PHE A 151 -16.74 2.25 -16.55
N LEU A 152 -15.55 2.03 -15.98
CA LEU A 152 -14.53 3.07 -15.86
C LEU A 152 -13.99 3.55 -17.20
N ASP A 153 -14.12 2.77 -18.29
CA ASP A 153 -13.68 3.15 -19.64
C ASP A 153 -12.21 3.63 -19.68
N GLY A 154 -11.31 2.84 -19.07
CA GLY A 154 -9.88 3.14 -19.01
C GLY A 154 -9.47 4.20 -17.98
N LYS A 155 -10.41 4.79 -17.22
CA LYS A 155 -10.08 5.69 -16.10
C LYS A 155 -9.39 4.93 -14.97
N PRO A 156 -8.59 5.62 -14.12
CA PRO A 156 -7.96 5.00 -12.96
C PRO A 156 -8.96 4.30 -12.05
N TYR A 157 -8.70 3.03 -11.73
CA TYR A 157 -9.44 2.26 -10.75
C TYR A 157 -8.82 2.48 -9.36
N MET A 158 -9.62 2.91 -8.39
CA MET A 158 -9.23 2.96 -6.98
C MET A 158 -9.72 1.69 -6.30
N MET A 159 -8.80 0.89 -5.77
CA MET A 159 -9.14 -0.41 -5.18
C MET A 159 -9.67 -0.22 -3.75
N PRO A 160 -10.80 -0.82 -3.37
CA PRO A 160 -11.20 -0.86 -1.97
C PRO A 160 -10.20 -1.70 -1.16
N ALA A 161 -9.86 -1.27 0.06
CA ALA A 161 -9.06 -2.06 1.01
C ALA A 161 -9.85 -2.32 2.30
N SER A 162 -9.71 -3.53 2.84
CA SER A 162 -10.62 -4.08 3.85
C SER A 162 -10.51 -3.38 5.20
N LEU A 163 -11.65 -3.38 5.89
CA LEU A 163 -11.85 -2.92 7.26
C LEU A 163 -10.90 -3.58 8.28
N TRP A 164 -10.47 -4.81 8.00
CA TRP A 164 -9.72 -5.64 8.93
C TRP A 164 -8.80 -6.59 8.17
N PHE A 165 -7.58 -6.18 7.79
CA PHE A 165 -6.60 -7.17 7.32
C PHE A 165 -5.27 -7.14 8.09
N TYR A 166 -4.99 -8.31 8.64
CA TYR A 166 -3.68 -8.92 8.78
C TYR A 166 -3.31 -9.62 7.46
N ILE A 167 -2.02 -9.68 7.12
CA ILE A 167 -1.52 -10.69 6.18
C ILE A 167 -0.90 -11.86 6.96
N ASN A 168 -1.29 -13.06 6.55
CA ASN A 168 -0.82 -14.36 7.02
C ASN A 168 0.67 -14.57 6.69
N LEU A 169 1.52 -14.82 7.69
CA LEU A 169 2.97 -14.96 7.51
C LEU A 169 3.54 -16.16 8.30
N PRO A 170 3.36 -17.41 7.83
CA PRO A 170 3.74 -18.58 8.65
C PRO A 170 5.25 -18.87 8.74
N GLY A 171 6.10 -18.07 8.09
CA GLY A 171 7.55 -18.35 7.97
C GLY A 171 8.31 -17.50 6.92
N TYR A 172 7.62 -16.53 6.32
CA TYR A 172 8.13 -15.38 5.54
C TYR A 172 8.68 -15.58 4.12
N ASP A 173 8.42 -16.71 3.44
CA ASP A 173 8.23 -16.65 1.98
C ASP A 173 6.75 -16.38 1.68
N LYS A 174 6.45 -15.08 1.68
CA LYS A 174 5.12 -14.48 1.84
C LYS A 174 4.19 -14.81 0.67
N ASN A 175 3.22 -15.68 0.93
CA ASN A 175 2.15 -16.07 0.00
C ASN A 175 1.26 -14.91 -0.46
#